data_AF-A0A2R6H9H4-F1
#
_entry.id   AF-A0A2R6H9H4-F1
#
_cell.length_a   1.000
_cell.length_b   1.000
_cell.length_c   1.000
_cell.angle_alpha   90.00
_cell.angle_beta   90.00
_cell.angle_gamma   90.00
#
_symmetry.space_group_name_H-M   'P 1'
#
loop_
_entity.id
_entity.type
_entity.pdbx_description
1 polymer ?
#
loop_
_entity_poly.entity_id
_entity_poly.type
_entity_poly.pdbx_seq_one_letter_code
_entity_poly.pdbx_strand_id
1 'polypeptide(L)' 'MSELAEEDRQILEYLRESVSRGESYFRSKNIADQIGLSAKQVGARLPKLDEQSDDVEIEKWGRAKSTTWRVTLSPSGSP' A
#
# COMPACT_ATOMS: atom_id res chain seq x y z
N MET A 1 -7.90 -12.11 12.48
CA MET A 1 -8.07 -11.31 11.25
C MET A 1 -9.09 -10.24 11.54
N SER A 2 -8.64 -9.05 11.94
CA SER A 2 -9.52 -7.89 12.10
C SER A 2 -10.15 -7.55 10.76
N GLU A 3 -11.45 -7.24 10.74
CA GLU A 3 -12.11 -6.72 9.54
C GLU A 3 -11.35 -5.48 9.07
N LEU A 4 -10.78 -5.56 7.85
CA LEU A 4 -10.18 -4.40 7.20
C LEU A 4 -11.30 -3.42 6.82
N ALA A 5 -11.04 -2.13 7.03
CA ALA A 5 -11.92 -1.09 6.52
C ALA A 5 -11.98 -1.16 4.98
N GLU A 6 -13.05 -0.64 4.39
CA GLU A 6 -13.20 -0.66 2.93
C GLU A 6 -12.03 0.06 2.24
N GLU A 7 -11.59 1.20 2.77
CA GLU A 7 -10.46 1.92 2.19
C GLU A 7 -9.14 1.16 2.34
N ASP A 8 -8.99 0.38 3.42
CA ASP A 8 -7.81 -0.48 3.64
C ASP A 8 -7.77 -1.58 2.56
N ARG A 9 -8.93 -2.19 2.24
CA ARG A 9 -9.05 -3.18 1.15
C ARG A 9 -8.74 -2.57 -0.22
N GLN A 10 -9.29 -1.40 -0.52
CA GLN A 10 -9.05 -0.70 -1.79
C GLN A 10 -7.57 -0.35 -1.98
N ILE A 11 -6.88 0.09 -0.92
CA ILE A 11 -5.44 0.35 -0.99
C ILE A 11 -4.67 -0.94 -1.28
N LEU A 12 -4.97 -2.04 -0.59
CA LEU A 12 -4.28 -3.32 -0.79
C LEU A 12 -4.50 -3.89 -2.19
N GLU A 13 -5.73 -3.84 -2.71
CA GLU A 13 -6.05 -4.29 -4.07
C GLU A 13 -5.25 -3.50 -5.11
N TYR A 14 -5.28 -2.17 -5.03
CA TYR A 14 -4.50 -1.30 -5.92
C TYR A 14 -3.00 -1.61 -5.86
N LEU A 15 -2.44 -1.79 -4.66
CA LEU A 15 -1.02 -2.10 -4.48
C LEU A 15 -0.66 -3.46 -5.07
N ARG A 16 -1.43 -4.52 -4.80
CA ARG A 16 -1.18 -5.87 -5.36
C ARG A 16 -1.20 -5.87 -6.87
N GLU A 17 -2.23 -5.28 -7.47
CA GLU A 17 -2.35 -5.20 -8.93
C GLU A 17 -1.22 -4.40 -9.55
N SER A 18 -0.80 -3.32 -8.90
CA SER A 18 0.30 -2.49 -9.42
C SER A 18 1.65 -3.21 -9.33
N VAL A 19 1.91 -3.90 -8.23
CA VAL A 19 3.13 -4.69 -8.08
C VAL A 19 3.17 -5.87 -9.05
N SER A 20 2.03 -6.53 -9.31
CA SER A 20 1.98 -7.62 -10.30
C SER A 20 2.26 -7.15 -11.73
N ARG A 21 2.05 -5.86 -12.02
CA ARG A 21 2.46 -5.20 -13.27
C ARG A 21 3.91 -4.69 -13.29
N GLY A 22 4.66 -4.89 -12.20
CA GLY A 22 6.08 -4.53 -12.08
C GLY A 22 6.36 -3.17 -11.43
N GLU A 23 5.35 -2.51 -10.86
CA GLU A 23 5.57 -1.30 -10.06
C GLU A 23 6.13 -1.67 -8.68
N SER A 24 6.94 -0.80 -8.08
CA SER A 24 7.47 -1.05 -6.72
C SER A 24 7.58 0.19 -5.84
N TYR A 25 7.31 1.38 -6.39
CA TYR A 25 7.44 2.64 -5.65
C TYR A 25 6.20 3.51 -5.83
N PHE A 26 5.54 3.80 -4.73
CA PHE A 26 4.24 4.46 -4.71
C PHE A 26 4.29 5.72 -3.87
N ARG A 27 3.85 6.85 -4.43
CA ARG A 27 3.59 8.06 -3.62
C ARG A 27 2.18 8.00 -3.09
N SER A 28 1.96 8.34 -1.82
CA SER A 28 0.61 8.33 -1.23
C SER A 28 -0.40 9.17 -2.01
N LYS A 29 0.04 10.29 -2.63
CA LYS A 29 -0.81 11.11 -3.51
C LYS A 29 -1.25 10.36 -4.78
N ASN A 30 -0.34 9.60 -5.38
CA ASN A 30 -0.63 8.88 -6.62
C ASN A 30 -1.61 7.75 -6.37
N ILE A 31 -1.45 7.00 -5.27
CA ILE A 31 -2.42 5.99 -4.85
C ILE A 31 -3.78 6.66 -4.64
N ALA A 32 -3.82 7.71 -3.82
CA ALA A 32 -5.02 8.46 -3.49
C ALA A 32 -5.79 8.93 -4.74
N ASP A 33 -5.09 9.50 -5.72
CA ASP A 33 -5.68 9.99 -6.98
C ASP A 33 -6.34 8.84 -7.80
N GLN A 34 -5.84 7.61 -7.71
CA GLN A 34 -6.37 6.45 -8.44
C GLN A 34 -7.61 5.84 -7.79
N ILE A 35 -7.67 5.81 -6.46
CA ILE A 35 -8.76 5.14 -5.71
C ILE A 35 -9.72 6.11 -5.01
N GLY A 36 -9.63 7.42 -5.31
CA GLY A 36 -10.55 8.43 -4.80
C GLY A 36 -10.40 8.75 -3.31
N LEU A 37 -9.21 8.53 -2.74
CA LEU A 37 -8.89 8.87 -1.35
C LEU A 37 -8.06 10.15 -1.29
N SER A 38 -7.79 10.65 -0.08
CA SER A 38 -6.77 11.69 0.11
C SER A 38 -5.38 11.10 0.37
N ALA A 39 -4.33 11.81 -0.06
CA ALA A 39 -2.95 11.43 0.21
C ALA A 39 -2.65 11.26 1.71
N LYS A 40 -3.33 12.04 2.57
CA LYS A 40 -3.21 11.96 4.03
C LYS A 40 -3.84 10.67 4.56
N GLN A 41 -5.03 10.29 4.09
CA GLN A 41 -5.69 9.04 4.48
C GLN A 41 -4.84 7.83 4.08
N VAL A 42 -4.35 7.79 2.82
CA VAL A 42 -3.49 6.72 2.35
C VAL A 42 -2.21 6.63 3.18
N GLY A 43 -1.49 7.76 3.35
CA GLY A 43 -0.23 7.78 4.08
C GLY A 43 -0.36 7.36 5.56
N ALA A 44 -1.51 7.58 6.18
CA ALA A 44 -1.79 7.15 7.55
C ALA A 44 -2.15 5.66 7.66
N ARG A 45 -2.66 5.04 6.58
CA ARG A 45 -3.07 3.63 6.55
C ARG A 45 -1.93 2.68 6.20
N LEU A 46 -0.99 3.11 5.36
CA LEU A 46 0.09 2.24 4.87
C LEU A 46 0.95 1.55 5.96
N PRO A 47 1.34 2.21 7.08
CA PRO A 47 2.02 1.50 8.18
C PRO A 47 1.18 0.38 8.80
N LYS A 48 -0.13 0.63 8.99
CA LYS A 48 -1.05 -0.36 9.55
C LYS A 48 -1.26 -1.52 8.58
N LEU A 49 -1.31 -1.23 7.27
CA LEU A 49 -1.47 -2.23 6.24
C LEU A 49 -0.25 -3.13 6.10
N ASP A 50 0.96 -2.59 6.29
CA ASP A 50 2.20 -3.38 6.37
C ASP A 50 2.12 -4.44 7.47
N GLU A 51 1.59 -4.08 8.64
CA GLU A 51 1.44 -4.99 9.79
C GLU A 51 0.30 -6.00 9.64
N GLN A 52 -0.69 -5.74 8.77
CA GLN A 52 -1.94 -6.50 8.69
C GLN A 52 -2.12 -7.30 7.41
N SER A 53 -1.28 -7.09 6.41
CA SER A 53 -1.36 -7.75 5.11
C SER A 53 -0.23 -8.77 4.96
N ASP A 54 -0.58 -10.03 4.74
CA ASP A 54 0.41 -11.09 4.48
C ASP A 54 0.84 -11.17 3.01
N ASP A 55 0.21 -10.40 2.12
CA ASP A 55 0.38 -10.52 0.66
C ASP A 55 1.31 -9.49 0.03
N VAL A 56 1.56 -8.37 0.73
CA VAL A 56 2.49 -7.33 0.30
C VAL A 56 3.29 -6.82 1.49
N GLU A 57 4.56 -6.50 1.26
CA GLU A 57 5.42 -5.78 2.19
C GLU A 57 5.41 -4.30 1.81
N ILE A 58 5.21 -3.39 2.77
CA ILE A 58 5.04 -1.96 2.54
C ILE A 58 6.05 -1.16 3.38
N GLU A 59 7.17 -0.79 2.75
CA GLU A 59 8.27 -0.08 3.40
C GLU A 59 8.23 1.42 3.12
N LYS A 60 8.41 2.26 4.15
CA LYS A 60 8.54 3.71 3.97
C LYS A 60 9.88 4.06 3.30
N TRP A 61 9.82 4.60 2.08
CA TRP A 61 11.00 4.97 1.29
C TRP A 61 11.26 6.48 1.34
N GLY A 62 12.25 6.92 2.12
CA GLY A 62 12.74 8.30 2.17
C GLY A 62 12.21 9.15 3.34
N ARG A 63 12.73 10.39 3.46
CA ARG A 63 12.50 11.31 4.60
C ARG A 63 11.61 12.53 4.30
N ALA A 64 11.09 12.67 3.08
CA ALA A 64 10.39 13.87 2.61
C ALA A 64 8.92 13.96 3.06
N LYS A 65 8.32 15.16 2.95
CA LYS A 65 6.91 15.46 3.31
C LYS A 65 5.86 14.69 2.49
N SER A 66 6.19 14.27 1.26
CA SER A 66 5.37 13.33 0.49
C SER A 66 5.97 11.94 0.62
N THR A 67 5.37 11.08 1.44
CA THR A 67 5.91 9.74 1.69
C THR A 67 5.82 8.89 0.43
N THR A 68 6.97 8.44 -0.06
CA THR A 68 7.07 7.35 -1.04
C THR A 68 7.15 6.04 -0.26
N TRP A 69 6.55 5.00 -0.81
CA TRP A 69 6.49 3.67 -0.23
C TRP A 69 7.06 2.70 -1.24
N ARG A 70 7.99 1.85 -0.80
CA ARG A 70 8.40 0.69 -1.56
C ARG A 70 7.44 -0.43 -1.23
N VAL A 71 6.86 -1.06 -2.25
CA VAL A 71 5.94 -2.18 -2.06
C VAL A 71 6.39 -3.36 -2.92
N THR A 72 6.41 -4.54 -2.30
CA THR A 72 6.76 -5.82 -2.94
C THR A 72 5.71 -6.87 -2.58
N LEU A 73 5.56 -7.90 -3.41
CA LEU A 73 4.78 -9.07 -3.01
C LEU A 73 5.48 -9.75 -1.84
N SER A 74 4.72 -10.13 -0.83
CA SER A 74 5.27 -10.91 0.27
C SER A 74 5.74 -12.27 -0.26
N PRO A 75 6.95 -12.72 0.14
CA PRO A 75 7.49 -14.01 -0.28
C PRO A 75 6.65 -15.21 0.20
N SER A 76 5.70 -14.98 1.11
CA SER A 76 4.80 -15.96 1.74
C SER A 76 3.68 -16.49 0.84
N GLY A 77 3.58 -16.03 -0.41
CA GLY A 77 2.73 -16.66 -1.43
C GLY A 77 3.25 -18.04 -1.85
N SER A 78 3.42 -18.96 -0.90
CA SER A 78 3.57 -20.38 -1.21
C SER A 78 2.24 -20.91 -1.73
N PRO A 79 2.22 -21.65 -2.86
CA PRO A 79 1.02 -22.28 -3.39
C PRO A 79 0.39 -23.31 -2.44
#